data_AF-A0A0F9A5Q3-F1
#
_entry.id   AF-A0A0F9A5Q3-F1
#
_cell.length_a   1.000
_cell.length_b   1.000
_cell.length_c   1.000
_cell.angle_alpha   90.00
_cell.angle_beta   90.00
_cell.angle_gamma   90.00
#
_symmetry.space_group_name_H-M   'P 1'
#
loop_
_entity.id
_entity.type
_entity.pdbx_description
1 polymer ?
#
loop_
_entity_poly.entity_id
_entity_poly.type
_entity_poly.pdbx_seq_one_letter_code
_entity_poly.pdbx_strand_id
1 'polypeptide(L)'
;GYVDKPANPESIIFAINDNDFNFLPNLTVASNLSNLKDSGVLIEKGNNSQNTNIIRESNMGEEILKDQNTDLKNTVKALEDKLVIATDKLAQTNVEKYTQQIEKLEKTVSELKENSDNTQDKIKADTVIFNELKTDKTKLEEKNTELKAKLQEVEEAKTVANRISTLVDGNIDKDVAIEKVKIFASLSDEQFAVIAKELIEAKKAQVFKQEAGAKDNDESNAKSNEKADEEKDESEVDANDKVLDNVETDDNDVDLTAVNDTDKDELTTLRGELVSAVSTYLKHADNSDEQEEKGDE
;
A
#
# COMPACT_ATOMS: atom_id res chain seq x y z
N GLY A 1 -16.58 -43.80 -30.24
CA GLY A 1 -16.15 -43.78 -31.64
C GLY A 1 -14.83 -43.05 -31.72
N TYR A 2 -13.94 -43.42 -32.62
CA TYR A 2 -12.66 -42.74 -32.81
C TYR A 2 -12.89 -41.36 -33.43
N VAL A 3 -12.17 -40.34 -32.94
CA VAL A 3 -12.25 -38.95 -33.41
C VAL A 3 -10.83 -38.50 -33.72
N ASP A 4 -10.58 -38.03 -34.94
CA ASP A 4 -9.22 -37.73 -35.43
C ASP A 4 -8.52 -36.59 -34.67
N LYS A 5 -9.27 -35.64 -34.09
CA LYS A 5 -8.75 -34.53 -33.27
C LYS A 5 -9.73 -34.19 -32.15
N PRO A 6 -9.61 -34.81 -30.97
CA PRO A 6 -10.46 -34.46 -29.84
C PRO A 6 -10.03 -33.10 -29.26
N ALA A 7 -11.02 -32.32 -28.83
CA ALA A 7 -10.80 -31.01 -28.21
C ALA A 7 -10.03 -31.08 -26.88
N ASN A 8 -9.98 -32.26 -26.25
CA ASN A 8 -9.15 -32.54 -25.09
C ASN A 8 -8.40 -33.89 -25.27
N PRO A 9 -7.13 -33.87 -25.71
CA PRO A 9 -6.39 -35.09 -26.02
C PRO A 9 -6.09 -35.97 -24.80
N GLU A 10 -6.06 -35.41 -23.59
CA GLU A 10 -5.84 -36.17 -22.35
C GLU A 10 -7.08 -36.96 -21.88
N SER A 11 -8.24 -36.73 -22.50
CA SER A 11 -9.48 -37.46 -22.19
C SER A 11 -9.69 -38.70 -23.07
N ILE A 12 -8.73 -39.04 -23.94
CA ILE A 12 -8.78 -40.23 -24.78
C ILE A 12 -8.36 -41.45 -23.96
N ILE A 13 -9.31 -42.32 -23.66
CA ILE A 13 -9.06 -43.58 -22.93
C ILE A 13 -8.65 -44.72 -23.91
N PHE A 14 -8.81 -44.51 -25.22
CA PHE A 14 -8.48 -45.47 -26.27
C PHE A 14 -7.57 -44.82 -27.32
N ALA A 15 -6.27 -45.07 -27.26
CA ALA A 15 -5.38 -44.61 -28.32
C ALA A 15 -5.65 -45.41 -29.60
N ILE A 16 -5.56 -44.75 -30.76
CA ILE A 16 -5.72 -45.38 -32.10
C ILE A 16 -4.71 -46.52 -32.31
N ASN A 17 -3.63 -46.57 -31.51
CA ASN A 17 -2.55 -47.54 -31.61
C ASN A 17 -2.51 -48.57 -30.47
N ASP A 18 -3.47 -48.56 -29.54
CA ASP A 18 -3.53 -49.58 -28.49
C ASP A 18 -4.18 -50.85 -29.06
N ASN A 19 -3.32 -51.77 -29.51
CA ASN A 19 -3.66 -53.13 -29.97
C ASN A 19 -4.24 -54.05 -28.86
N ASP A 20 -4.68 -53.49 -27.73
CA ASP A 20 -5.13 -54.25 -26.56
C ASP A 20 -6.58 -54.77 -26.70
N PHE A 21 -7.27 -54.44 -27.79
CA PHE A 21 -8.55 -55.06 -28.16
C PHE A 21 -8.39 -56.38 -28.93
N ASN A 22 -7.66 -57.35 -28.35
CA ASN A 22 -7.81 -58.75 -28.72
C ASN A 22 -9.09 -59.31 -28.10
N PHE A 23 -10.24 -59.05 -28.72
CA PHE A 23 -11.43 -59.85 -28.48
C PHE A 23 -11.13 -61.29 -28.95
N LEU A 24 -10.69 -62.13 -28.00
CA LEU A 24 -10.66 -63.60 -28.06
C LEU A 24 -10.26 -64.22 -29.42
N PRO A 25 -9.01 -64.65 -29.63
CA PRO A 25 -8.60 -65.32 -30.88
C PRO A 25 -9.23 -66.71 -31.09
N ASN A 26 -10.06 -67.20 -30.17
CA ASN A 26 -10.51 -68.60 -30.12
C ASN A 26 -12.01 -68.80 -30.39
N LEU A 27 -12.74 -67.82 -30.92
CA LEU A 27 -14.12 -68.05 -31.38
C LEU A 27 -14.16 -68.51 -32.85
N THR A 28 -13.47 -69.61 -33.16
CA THR A 28 -13.61 -70.30 -34.45
C THR A 28 -14.68 -71.38 -34.33
N VAL A 29 -15.95 -71.05 -34.61
CA VAL A 29 -17.05 -72.04 -34.76
C VAL A 29 -17.01 -72.69 -36.17
N ALA A 30 -15.85 -72.76 -36.79
CA ALA A 30 -15.69 -73.25 -38.15
C ALA A 30 -14.46 -74.13 -38.27
N SER A 31 -14.58 -75.42 -37.91
CA SER A 31 -13.61 -76.44 -38.37
C SER A 31 -14.01 -77.91 -38.16
N ASN A 32 -15.12 -78.23 -37.49
CA ASN A 32 -15.50 -79.65 -37.27
C ASN A 32 -16.72 -80.14 -38.07
N LEU A 33 -17.14 -79.44 -39.13
CA LEU A 33 -18.24 -79.89 -40.00
C LEU A 33 -17.77 -80.65 -41.27
N SER A 34 -16.47 -80.93 -41.40
CA SER A 34 -15.89 -81.51 -42.61
C SER A 34 -15.84 -83.04 -42.62
N ASN A 35 -16.06 -83.70 -41.47
CA ASN A 35 -15.88 -85.16 -41.37
C ASN A 35 -17.16 -85.98 -41.57
N LEU A 36 -18.27 -85.36 -42.00
CA LEU A 36 -19.53 -86.09 -42.22
C LEU A 36 -19.71 -86.65 -43.65
N LYS A 37 -18.81 -86.36 -44.59
CA LYS A 37 -18.99 -86.80 -45.99
C LYS A 37 -18.35 -88.14 -46.35
N ASP A 38 -17.36 -88.62 -45.59
CA ASP A 38 -16.58 -89.82 -45.97
C ASP A 38 -16.68 -91.01 -45.00
N SER A 39 -17.54 -90.92 -43.98
CA SER A 39 -17.93 -92.09 -43.18
C SER A 39 -19.38 -92.44 -43.48
N GLY A 40 -19.59 -93.34 -44.43
CA GLY A 40 -20.86 -94.02 -44.62
C GLY A 40 -21.22 -94.83 -43.38
N VAL A 41 -21.93 -94.20 -42.44
CA VAL A 41 -22.68 -94.92 -41.42
C VAL A 41 -24.05 -95.24 -42.02
N LEU A 42 -24.20 -96.48 -42.47
CA LEU A 42 -25.50 -97.08 -42.72
C LEU A 42 -26.35 -96.93 -41.44
N ILE A 43 -27.36 -96.07 -41.47
CA ILE A 43 -28.41 -96.07 -40.46
C ILE A 43 -29.23 -97.33 -40.69
N GLU A 44 -28.84 -98.40 -40.02
CA GLU A 44 -29.66 -99.58 -39.86
C GLU A 44 -30.99 -99.14 -39.22
N LYS A 45 -32.12 -99.49 -39.86
CA LYS A 45 -33.46 -99.36 -39.28
C LYS A 45 -33.60 -100.36 -38.12
N GLY A 46 -32.92 -100.07 -37.02
CA GLY A 46 -33.00 -100.77 -35.74
C GLY A 46 -33.69 -99.87 -34.71
N ASN A 47 -34.77 -100.39 -34.14
CA ASN A 47 -35.57 -99.90 -33.01
C ASN A 47 -35.21 -98.53 -32.38
N ASN A 48 -36.21 -97.67 -32.48
CA ASN A 48 -36.34 -96.27 -32.06
C ASN A 48 -36.26 -96.08 -30.51
N SER A 49 -35.08 -96.25 -29.90
CA SER A 49 -34.86 -95.89 -28.48
C SER A 49 -33.64 -95.00 -28.21
N GLN A 50 -32.69 -94.87 -29.15
CA GLN A 50 -31.56 -93.93 -29.00
C GLN A 50 -31.85 -92.53 -29.56
N ASN A 51 -32.80 -92.41 -30.49
CA ASN A 51 -33.18 -91.12 -31.07
C ASN A 51 -33.95 -90.23 -30.07
N THR A 52 -34.70 -90.83 -29.14
CA THR A 52 -35.43 -90.08 -28.09
C THR A 52 -34.52 -89.48 -27.03
N ASN A 53 -33.35 -90.08 -26.77
CA ASN A 53 -32.36 -89.52 -25.82
C ASN A 53 -31.62 -88.34 -26.42
N ILE A 54 -31.22 -88.41 -27.70
CA ILE A 54 -30.57 -87.30 -28.41
C ILE A 54 -31.52 -86.09 -28.54
N ILE A 55 -32.81 -86.33 -28.84
CA ILE A 55 -33.81 -85.25 -28.91
C ILE A 55 -34.08 -84.64 -27.51
N ARG A 56 -34.09 -85.45 -26.43
CA ARG A 56 -34.24 -84.92 -25.06
C ARG A 56 -33.02 -84.11 -24.61
N GLU A 57 -31.81 -84.57 -24.88
CA GLU A 57 -30.57 -83.86 -24.55
C GLU A 57 -30.46 -82.54 -25.33
N SER A 58 -30.85 -82.53 -26.62
CA SER A 58 -30.92 -81.31 -27.42
C SER A 58 -31.94 -80.31 -26.88
N ASN A 59 -33.13 -80.78 -26.48
CA ASN A 59 -34.17 -79.92 -25.91
C ASN A 59 -33.78 -79.37 -24.53
N MET A 60 -33.10 -80.15 -23.70
CA MET A 60 -32.56 -79.66 -22.41
C MET A 60 -31.45 -78.63 -22.62
N GLY A 61 -30.59 -78.80 -23.63
CA GLY A 61 -29.57 -77.80 -23.98
C GLY A 61 -30.19 -76.48 -24.46
N GLU A 62 -31.26 -76.54 -25.25
CA GLU A 62 -31.98 -75.36 -25.73
C GLU A 62 -32.70 -74.60 -24.61
N GLU A 63 -33.28 -75.32 -23.64
CA GLU A 63 -33.90 -74.73 -22.45
C GLU A 63 -32.86 -74.02 -21.55
N ILE A 64 -31.71 -74.65 -21.30
CA ILE A 64 -30.60 -74.02 -20.55
C ILE A 64 -30.10 -72.75 -21.26
N LEU A 65 -29.92 -72.78 -22.58
CA LEU A 65 -29.49 -71.61 -23.35
C LEU A 65 -30.53 -70.48 -23.33
N LYS A 66 -31.82 -70.82 -23.28
CA LYS A 66 -32.90 -69.85 -23.16
C LYS A 66 -32.92 -69.19 -21.78
N ASP A 67 -32.72 -69.97 -20.72
CA ASP A 67 -32.63 -69.46 -19.35
C ASP A 67 -31.41 -68.54 -19.20
N GLN A 68 -30.23 -68.96 -19.69
CA GLN A 68 -29.03 -68.13 -19.71
C GLN A 68 -29.22 -66.83 -20.51
N ASN A 69 -29.89 -66.88 -21.66
CA ASN A 69 -30.21 -65.67 -22.42
C ASN A 69 -31.18 -64.74 -21.68
N THR A 70 -32.10 -65.30 -20.91
CA THR A 70 -33.04 -64.53 -20.10
C THR A 70 -32.32 -63.85 -18.93
N ASP A 71 -31.46 -64.60 -18.24
CA ASP A 71 -30.63 -64.07 -17.16
C ASP A 71 -29.65 -62.99 -17.68
N LEU A 72 -29.00 -63.22 -18.82
CA LEU A 72 -28.14 -62.21 -19.45
C LEU A 72 -28.93 -60.94 -19.80
N LYS A 73 -30.12 -61.05 -20.39
CA LYS A 73 -30.97 -59.87 -20.66
C LYS A 73 -31.36 -59.14 -19.38
N ASN A 74 -31.71 -59.87 -18.32
CA ASN A 74 -32.05 -59.28 -17.03
C ASN A 74 -30.84 -58.56 -16.40
N THR A 75 -29.65 -59.15 -16.47
CA THR A 75 -28.43 -58.52 -15.95
C THR A 75 -28.02 -57.28 -16.75
N VAL A 76 -28.10 -57.32 -18.09
CA VAL A 76 -27.86 -56.16 -18.95
C VAL A 76 -28.81 -55.02 -18.58
N LYS A 77 -30.11 -55.30 -18.50
CA LYS A 77 -31.10 -54.29 -18.10
C LYS A 77 -30.80 -53.70 -16.71
N ALA A 78 -30.47 -54.55 -15.74
CA ALA A 78 -30.11 -54.09 -14.39
C ALA A 78 -28.84 -53.23 -14.36
N LEU A 79 -27.88 -53.49 -15.26
CA LEU A 79 -26.67 -52.67 -15.40
C LEU A 79 -26.97 -51.33 -16.11
N GLU A 80 -27.82 -51.34 -17.14
CA GLU A 80 -28.30 -50.12 -17.81
C GLU A 80 -29.03 -49.20 -16.82
N ASP A 81 -29.96 -49.74 -16.03
CA ASP A 81 -30.68 -48.97 -15.00
C ASP A 81 -29.70 -48.36 -13.97
N LYS A 82 -28.70 -49.14 -13.52
CA LYS A 82 -27.66 -48.64 -12.60
C LYS A 82 -26.78 -47.56 -13.24
N LEU A 83 -26.46 -47.69 -14.53
CA LEU A 83 -25.67 -46.71 -15.26
C LEU A 83 -26.40 -45.37 -15.36
N VAL A 84 -27.70 -45.40 -15.65
CA VAL A 84 -28.55 -44.19 -15.67
C VAL A 84 -28.56 -43.53 -14.31
N ILE A 85 -28.85 -44.27 -13.24
CA ILE A 85 -28.86 -43.73 -11.86
C ILE A 85 -27.51 -43.11 -11.48
N ALA A 86 -26.41 -43.79 -11.81
CA ALA A 86 -25.07 -43.28 -11.51
C ALA A 86 -24.76 -42.00 -12.29
N THR A 87 -25.15 -41.94 -13.56
CA THR A 87 -24.95 -40.77 -14.43
C THR A 87 -25.76 -39.58 -13.95
N ASP A 88 -27.03 -39.78 -13.60
CA ASP A 88 -27.91 -38.73 -13.07
C ASP A 88 -27.38 -38.18 -11.74
N LYS A 89 -26.95 -39.07 -10.84
CA LYS A 89 -26.37 -38.67 -9.55
C LYS A 89 -25.07 -37.89 -9.73
N LEU A 90 -24.22 -38.29 -10.68
CA LEU A 90 -22.99 -37.57 -11.00
C LEU A 90 -23.29 -36.18 -11.56
N ALA A 91 -24.24 -36.07 -12.48
CA ALA A 91 -24.67 -34.79 -13.04
C ALA A 91 -25.23 -33.86 -11.95
N GLN A 92 -26.12 -34.35 -11.09
CA GLN A 92 -26.69 -33.58 -9.99
C GLN A 92 -25.62 -33.08 -9.02
N THR A 93 -24.69 -33.96 -8.61
CA THR A 93 -23.61 -33.61 -7.68
C THR A 93 -22.69 -32.54 -8.28
N ASN A 94 -22.39 -32.63 -9.58
CA ASN A 94 -21.56 -31.65 -10.27
C ASN A 94 -22.26 -30.29 -10.37
N VAL A 95 -23.55 -30.28 -10.72
CA VAL A 95 -24.34 -29.03 -10.78
C VAL A 95 -24.36 -28.36 -9.41
N GLU A 96 -24.68 -29.09 -8.34
CA GLU A 96 -24.73 -28.53 -6.98
C GLU A 96 -23.36 -27.98 -6.55
N LYS A 97 -22.28 -28.73 -6.82
CA LYS A 97 -20.92 -28.28 -6.53
C LYS A 97 -20.58 -26.98 -7.26
N TYR A 98 -20.87 -26.89 -8.55
CA TYR A 98 -20.55 -25.69 -9.34
C TYR A 98 -21.44 -24.50 -8.94
N THR A 99 -22.72 -24.72 -8.63
CA THR A 99 -23.61 -23.67 -8.10
C THR A 99 -23.07 -23.08 -6.81
N GLN A 100 -22.68 -23.92 -5.84
CA GLN A 100 -22.09 -23.44 -4.58
C GLN A 100 -20.78 -22.68 -4.79
N GLN A 101 -19.94 -23.13 -5.74
CA GLN A 101 -18.71 -22.41 -6.09
C GLN A 101 -18.99 -21.05 -6.72
N ILE A 102 -19.98 -20.98 -7.62
CA ILE A 102 -20.41 -19.72 -8.26
C ILE A 102 -20.93 -18.74 -7.20
N GLU A 103 -21.83 -19.17 -6.31
CA GLU A 103 -22.37 -18.32 -5.25
C GLU A 103 -21.27 -17.77 -4.33
N LYS A 104 -20.29 -18.61 -3.97
CA LYS A 104 -19.13 -18.20 -3.16
C LYS A 104 -18.28 -17.17 -3.89
N LEU A 105 -18.01 -17.38 -5.18
CA LEU A 105 -17.23 -16.45 -5.99
C LEU A 105 -17.96 -15.12 -6.19
N GLU A 106 -19.26 -15.14 -6.46
CA GLU A 106 -20.09 -13.93 -6.59
C GLU A 106 -20.09 -13.11 -5.30
N LYS A 107 -20.22 -13.76 -4.14
CA LYS A 107 -20.10 -13.10 -2.84
C LYS A 107 -18.73 -12.45 -2.66
N THR A 108 -17.66 -13.18 -2.95
CA THR A 108 -16.28 -12.67 -2.85
C THR A 108 -16.06 -11.46 -3.77
N VAL A 109 -16.56 -11.52 -5.00
CA VAL A 109 -16.46 -10.41 -5.96
C VAL A 109 -17.22 -9.18 -5.47
N SER A 110 -18.41 -9.36 -4.90
CA SER A 110 -19.18 -8.26 -4.33
C SER A 110 -18.46 -7.59 -3.16
N GLU A 111 -17.93 -8.38 -2.22
CA GLU A 111 -17.17 -7.88 -1.07
C GLU A 111 -15.89 -7.15 -1.50
N LEU A 112 -15.15 -7.70 -2.47
CA LEU A 112 -13.95 -7.06 -3.01
C LEU A 112 -14.27 -5.73 -3.71
N LYS A 113 -15.39 -5.66 -4.44
CA LYS A 113 -15.83 -4.44 -5.09
C LYS A 113 -16.18 -3.35 -4.07
N GLU A 114 -16.94 -3.70 -3.03
CA GLU A 114 -17.28 -2.77 -1.96
C GLU A 114 -16.03 -2.25 -1.24
N ASN A 115 -15.09 -3.14 -0.92
CA ASN A 115 -13.81 -2.76 -0.31
C ASN A 115 -12.97 -1.86 -1.22
N SER A 116 -12.97 -2.11 -2.52
CA SER A 116 -12.29 -1.28 -3.51
C SER A 116 -12.87 0.14 -3.55
N ASP A 117 -14.21 0.26 -3.63
CA ASP A 117 -14.90 1.54 -3.67
C ASP A 117 -14.64 2.34 -2.37
N ASN A 118 -14.75 1.69 -1.20
CA ASN A 118 -14.44 2.29 0.10
C ASN A 118 -12.99 2.78 0.20
N THR A 119 -12.04 1.99 -0.31
CA THR A 119 -10.61 2.36 -0.30
C THR A 119 -10.36 3.54 -1.23
N GLN A 120 -11.00 3.57 -2.40
CA GLN A 120 -10.86 4.68 -3.34
C GLN A 120 -11.39 6.00 -2.75
N ASP A 121 -12.50 5.96 -2.01
CA ASP A 121 -13.05 7.15 -1.37
C ASP A 121 -12.17 7.65 -0.20
N LYS A 122 -11.57 6.74 0.58
CA LYS A 122 -10.55 7.10 1.58
C LYS A 122 -9.34 7.78 0.93
N ILE A 123 -8.83 7.26 -0.18
CA ILE A 123 -7.70 7.86 -0.91
C ILE A 123 -8.03 9.28 -1.38
N LYS A 124 -9.25 9.52 -1.87
CA LYS A 124 -9.68 10.88 -2.27
C LYS A 124 -9.70 11.82 -1.07
N ALA A 125 -10.25 11.37 0.07
CA ALA A 125 -10.27 12.18 1.30
C ALA A 125 -8.87 12.51 1.80
N ASP A 126 -7.98 11.52 1.88
CA ASP A 126 -6.58 11.69 2.30
C ASP A 126 -5.82 12.62 1.36
N THR A 127 -6.10 12.57 0.06
CA THR A 127 -5.49 13.46 -0.94
C THR A 127 -5.88 14.92 -0.71
N VAL A 128 -7.13 15.19 -0.31
CA VAL A 128 -7.58 16.55 0.03
C VAL A 128 -6.83 17.05 1.26
N ILE A 129 -6.81 16.26 2.34
CA ILE A 129 -6.11 16.60 3.59
C ILE A 129 -4.62 16.84 3.35
N PHE A 130 -3.97 15.98 2.53
CA PHE A 130 -2.56 16.14 2.19
C PHE A 130 -2.28 17.48 1.50
N ASN A 131 -3.15 17.91 0.57
CA ASN A 131 -2.99 19.18 -0.12
C ASN A 131 -3.23 20.39 0.79
N GLU A 132 -4.18 20.30 1.73
CA GLU A 132 -4.40 21.31 2.77
C GLU A 132 -3.17 21.45 3.66
N LEU A 133 -2.65 20.34 4.21
CA LEU A 133 -1.44 20.33 5.04
C LEU A 133 -0.22 20.86 4.29
N LYS A 134 -0.08 20.52 3.00
CA LYS A 134 1.01 21.05 2.16
C LYS A 134 0.92 22.57 2.02
N THR A 135 -0.27 23.10 1.85
CA THR A 135 -0.53 24.55 1.74
C THR A 135 -0.27 25.26 3.06
N ASP A 136 -0.65 24.67 4.18
CA ASP A 136 -0.41 25.25 5.50
C ASP A 136 1.08 25.22 5.87
N LYS A 137 1.79 24.17 5.49
CA LYS A 137 3.25 24.09 5.62
C LYS A 137 3.94 25.24 4.88
N THR A 138 3.58 25.51 3.63
CA THR A 138 4.20 26.61 2.87
C THR A 138 3.91 27.97 3.50
N LYS A 139 2.67 28.21 3.97
CA LYS A 139 2.32 29.45 4.68
C LYS A 139 3.10 29.61 5.99
N LEU A 140 3.30 28.53 6.74
CA LEU A 140 4.09 28.54 7.97
C LEU A 140 5.56 28.82 7.70
N GLU A 141 6.13 28.24 6.64
CA GLU A 141 7.49 28.52 6.19
C GLU A 141 7.66 30.00 5.81
N GLU A 142 6.73 30.56 5.03
CA GLU A 142 6.72 31.99 4.68
C GLU A 142 6.65 32.88 5.93
N LYS A 143 5.71 32.64 6.84
CA LYS A 143 5.61 33.40 8.11
C LYS A 143 6.87 33.28 8.97
N ASN A 144 7.50 32.11 9.00
CA ASN A 144 8.73 31.90 9.75
C ASN A 144 9.89 32.71 9.15
N THR A 145 10.00 32.76 7.82
CA THR A 145 11.00 33.61 7.15
C THR A 145 10.76 35.10 7.42
N GLU A 146 9.51 35.56 7.39
CA GLU A 146 9.15 36.95 7.71
C GLU A 146 9.48 37.29 9.17
N LEU A 147 9.14 36.41 10.11
CA LEU A 147 9.44 36.60 11.53
C LEU A 147 10.95 36.64 11.80
N LYS A 148 11.75 35.80 11.13
CA LYS A 148 13.21 35.84 11.23
C LYS A 148 13.79 37.17 10.74
N ALA A 149 13.28 37.70 9.63
CA ALA A 149 13.70 39.01 9.12
C ALA A 149 13.33 40.14 10.10
N LYS A 150 12.10 40.14 10.63
CA LYS A 150 11.67 41.11 11.65
C LYS A 150 12.48 41.02 12.93
N LEU A 151 12.82 39.81 13.37
CA LEU A 151 13.63 39.60 14.57
C LEU A 151 15.05 40.16 14.37
N GLN A 152 15.66 39.93 13.21
CA GLN A 152 16.95 40.53 12.86
C GLN A 152 16.88 42.07 12.84
N GLU A 153 15.84 42.65 12.23
CA GLU A 153 15.64 44.11 12.20
C GLU A 153 15.54 44.71 13.62
N VAL A 154 14.80 44.05 14.51
CA VAL A 154 14.67 44.46 15.91
C VAL A 154 15.98 44.34 16.68
N GLU A 155 16.76 43.28 16.43
CA GLU A 155 18.08 43.10 17.06
C GLU A 155 19.08 44.18 16.60
N GLU A 156 19.11 44.49 15.30
CA GLU A 156 19.93 45.57 14.75
C GLU A 156 19.51 46.95 15.32
N ALA A 157 18.21 47.23 15.35
CA ALA A 157 17.68 48.47 15.93
C ALA A 157 18.01 48.61 17.43
N LYS A 158 17.87 47.52 18.19
CA LYS A 158 18.25 47.47 19.61
C LYS A 158 19.74 47.72 19.81
N THR A 159 20.57 47.13 18.96
CA THR A 159 22.03 47.33 18.98
C THR A 159 22.38 48.80 18.76
N VAL A 160 21.81 49.41 17.72
CA VAL A 160 22.00 50.85 17.43
C VAL A 160 21.53 51.71 18.60
N ALA A 161 20.36 51.44 19.17
CA ALA A 161 19.81 52.19 20.31
C ALA A 161 20.73 52.11 21.55
N ASN A 162 21.22 50.92 21.89
CA ASN A 162 22.15 50.71 23.01
C ASN A 162 23.48 51.45 22.82
N ARG A 163 24.01 51.41 21.60
CA ARG A 163 25.26 52.10 21.23
C ARG A 163 25.09 53.62 21.33
N ILE A 164 23.96 54.17 20.88
CA ILE A 164 23.65 55.60 21.02
C ILE A 164 23.56 55.97 22.51
N SER A 165 22.81 55.19 23.31
CA SER A 165 22.68 55.43 24.76
C SER A 165 24.04 55.49 25.43
N THR A 166 24.93 54.54 25.13
CA THR A 166 26.28 54.48 25.71
C THR A 166 27.10 55.76 25.47
N LEU A 167 27.02 56.34 24.26
CA LEU A 167 27.73 57.58 23.94
C LEU A 167 27.08 58.80 24.60
N VAL A 168 25.73 58.85 24.61
CA VAL A 168 24.98 59.94 25.24
C VAL A 168 25.20 59.97 26.75
N ASP A 169 25.17 58.81 27.42
CA ASP A 169 25.51 58.65 28.85
C ASP A 169 26.97 59.06 29.13
N GLY A 170 27.83 58.93 28.13
CA GLY A 170 29.20 59.43 28.11
C GLY A 170 29.35 60.94 27.88
N ASN A 171 28.24 61.70 27.86
CA ASN A 171 28.19 63.14 27.61
C ASN A 171 28.61 63.56 26.20
N ILE A 172 28.35 62.71 25.20
CA ILE A 172 28.42 63.05 23.77
C ILE A 172 27.03 63.50 23.32
N ASP A 173 26.96 64.63 22.60
CA ASP A 173 25.71 65.16 22.07
C ASP A 173 24.98 64.13 21.21
N LYS A 174 23.65 64.04 21.36
CA LYS A 174 22.81 63.00 20.74
C LYS A 174 22.99 62.91 19.22
N ASP A 175 23.06 64.05 18.53
CA ASP A 175 23.23 64.08 17.07
C ASP A 175 24.61 63.55 16.65
N VAL A 176 25.65 63.90 17.41
CA VAL A 176 27.01 63.39 17.22
C VAL A 176 27.07 61.89 17.52
N ALA A 177 26.39 61.42 18.57
CA ALA A 177 26.31 60.00 18.90
C ALA A 177 25.65 59.19 17.78
N ILE A 178 24.56 59.69 17.18
CA ILE A 178 23.89 59.05 16.03
C ILE A 178 24.87 58.93 14.85
N GLU A 179 25.61 59.99 14.51
CA GLU A 179 26.59 59.95 13.42
C GLU A 179 27.73 58.97 13.71
N LYS A 180 28.27 58.96 14.94
CA LYS A 180 29.34 58.03 15.32
C LYS A 180 28.88 56.57 15.25
N VAL A 181 27.67 56.26 15.72
CA VAL A 181 27.12 54.90 15.63
C VAL A 181 26.94 54.47 14.16
N LYS A 182 26.54 55.37 13.26
CA LYS A 182 26.47 55.09 11.82
C LYS A 182 27.85 54.79 11.22
N ILE A 183 28.88 55.54 11.60
CA ILE A 183 30.27 55.31 11.12
C ILE A 183 30.79 53.94 11.57
N PHE A 184 30.41 53.51 12.77
CA PHE A 184 30.87 52.25 13.37
C PHE A 184 29.83 51.13 13.32
N ALA A 185 28.89 51.18 12.36
CA ALA A 185 27.81 50.20 12.25
C ALA A 185 28.32 48.76 12.06
N SER A 186 29.45 48.58 11.38
CA SER A 186 30.05 47.27 11.09
C SER A 186 30.85 46.66 12.24
N LEU A 187 31.06 47.39 13.35
CA LEU A 187 31.77 46.86 14.50
C LEU A 187 30.90 45.90 15.31
N SER A 188 31.52 44.90 15.93
CA SER A 188 30.92 44.15 17.03
C SER A 188 30.69 45.05 18.25
N ASP A 189 29.84 44.63 19.19
CA ASP A 189 29.56 45.40 20.40
C ASP A 189 30.81 45.58 21.26
N GLU A 190 31.69 44.58 21.31
CA GLU A 190 32.97 44.66 22.02
C GLU A 190 33.92 45.68 21.37
N GLN A 191 34.02 45.68 20.03
CA GLN A 191 34.83 46.65 19.30
C GLN A 191 34.27 48.07 19.44
N PHE A 192 32.95 48.22 19.35
CA PHE A 192 32.29 49.49 19.54
C PHE A 192 32.52 50.02 20.96
N ALA A 193 32.45 49.18 21.99
CA ALA A 193 32.66 49.59 23.37
C ALA A 193 34.06 50.17 23.63
N VAL A 194 35.09 49.69 22.94
CA VAL A 194 36.45 50.25 23.03
C VAL A 194 36.48 51.66 22.42
N ILE A 195 35.96 51.81 21.21
CA ILE A 195 35.91 53.13 20.53
C ILE A 195 35.04 54.12 21.30
N ALA A 196 33.91 53.68 21.85
CA ALA A 196 33.04 54.51 22.68
C ALA A 196 33.79 55.08 23.88
N LYS A 197 34.57 54.26 24.59
CA LYS A 197 35.40 54.72 25.72
C LYS A 197 36.42 55.77 25.29
N GLU A 198 37.15 55.54 24.21
CA GLU A 198 38.14 56.49 23.69
C GLU A 198 37.50 57.84 23.30
N LEU A 199 36.34 57.81 22.65
CA LEU A 199 35.61 59.03 22.27
C LEU A 199 35.14 59.83 23.50
N ILE A 200 34.64 59.12 24.51
CA ILE A 200 34.18 59.73 25.77
C ILE A 200 35.36 60.36 26.52
N GLU A 201 36.49 59.65 26.62
CA GLU A 201 37.71 60.17 27.26
C GLU A 201 38.27 61.39 26.52
N ALA A 202 38.30 61.37 25.19
CA ALA A 202 38.75 62.48 24.37
C ALA A 202 37.87 63.74 24.56
N LYS A 203 36.54 63.57 24.63
CA LYS A 203 35.61 64.68 24.91
C LYS A 203 35.83 65.26 26.30
N LYS A 204 35.99 64.41 27.32
CA LYS A 204 36.34 64.86 28.69
C LYS A 204 37.65 65.66 28.71
N ALA A 205 38.69 65.17 28.04
CA ALA A 205 39.98 65.87 27.96
C ALA A 205 39.90 67.22 27.23
N GLN A 206 39.02 67.37 26.23
CA GLN A 206 38.77 68.65 25.56
C GLN A 206 38.07 69.67 26.46
N VAL A 207 37.07 69.23 27.23
CA VAL A 207 36.38 70.10 28.20
C VAL A 207 37.38 70.59 29.27
N PHE A 208 38.22 69.71 29.81
CA PHE A 208 39.28 70.10 30.76
C PHE A 208 40.30 71.09 30.18
N LYS A 209 40.62 71.01 28.87
CA LYS A 209 41.53 71.98 28.22
C LYS A 209 40.86 73.32 27.92
N GLN A 210 39.57 73.36 27.59
CA GLN A 210 38.83 74.61 27.42
C GLN A 210 38.62 75.34 28.75
N GLU A 211 38.36 74.61 29.84
CA GLU A 211 38.23 75.21 31.18
C GLU A 211 39.57 75.72 31.74
N ALA A 212 40.70 75.06 31.41
CA ALA A 212 42.02 75.53 31.80
C ALA A 212 42.53 76.72 30.97
N GLY A 213 42.02 76.92 29.74
CA GLY A 213 42.40 78.01 28.84
C GLY A 213 41.61 79.32 29.03
N ALA A 214 40.49 79.30 29.76
CA ALA A 214 39.61 80.47 29.94
C ALA A 214 40.07 81.45 31.04
N LYS A 215 41.35 81.46 31.42
CA LYS A 215 41.89 82.34 32.48
C LYS A 215 42.89 83.41 32.02
N ASP A 216 43.08 83.63 30.72
CA ASP A 216 43.83 84.79 30.22
C ASP A 216 43.34 85.21 28.83
N ASN A 217 42.27 86.02 28.79
CA ASN A 217 42.26 87.33 28.11
C ASN A 217 40.84 87.90 28.10
N ASP A 218 40.63 88.88 28.96
CA ASP A 218 39.56 89.87 28.85
C ASP A 218 40.11 91.05 28.04
N GLU A 219 39.59 91.29 26.83
CA GLU A 219 39.08 92.61 26.42
C GLU A 219 38.68 92.68 24.93
N SER A 220 37.38 92.92 24.77
CA SER A 220 36.78 93.88 23.82
C SER A 220 36.41 93.43 22.39
N ASN A 221 35.08 93.48 22.18
CA ASN A 221 34.38 94.25 21.15
C ASN A 221 34.29 93.68 19.71
N ALA A 222 33.10 93.22 19.31
CA ALA A 222 32.12 94.06 18.61
C ALA A 222 30.98 93.22 17.98
N LYS A 223 29.77 93.71 18.23
CA LYS A 223 28.48 93.49 17.56
C LYS A 223 28.57 93.07 16.07
N SER A 224 27.68 92.16 15.63
CA SER A 224 26.39 92.56 15.06
C SER A 224 25.58 91.37 14.53
N ASN A 225 24.26 91.43 14.80
CA ASN A 225 23.16 91.00 13.93
C ASN A 225 23.01 89.51 13.59
N GLU A 226 21.81 88.92 13.54
CA GLU A 226 20.44 89.42 13.73
C GLU A 226 19.54 88.18 13.78
N LYS A 227 18.48 88.25 14.60
CA LYS A 227 17.13 87.69 14.41
C LYS A 227 16.96 86.16 14.33
N ALA A 228 16.28 85.58 15.33
CA ALA A 228 14.81 85.46 15.44
C ALA A 228 14.38 84.11 14.85
N ASP A 229 13.42 83.36 15.36
CA ASP A 229 12.35 83.52 16.34
C ASP A 229 12.00 82.05 16.69
N GLU A 230 11.74 81.67 17.93
CA GLU A 230 10.36 81.53 18.45
C GLU A 230 9.45 80.74 17.48
N GLU A 231 8.81 79.63 17.85
CA GLU A 231 8.25 79.26 19.15
C GLU A 231 7.81 77.77 19.10
N LYS A 232 7.71 77.16 20.30
CA LYS A 232 6.66 76.25 20.81
C LYS A 232 5.90 75.35 19.80
N ASP A 233 5.63 74.09 20.12
CA ASP A 233 4.68 73.80 21.19
C ASP A 233 4.67 72.34 21.67
N GLU A 234 4.42 72.25 22.98
CA GLU A 234 3.77 71.19 23.77
C GLU A 234 4.23 69.72 23.71
N SER A 235 4.98 69.41 24.76
CA SER A 235 4.94 68.19 25.56
C SER A 235 3.52 67.71 25.89
N GLU A 236 3.32 66.39 25.91
CA GLU A 236 2.61 65.78 27.03
C GLU A 236 3.22 64.43 27.41
N VAL A 237 3.39 64.31 28.71
CA VAL A 237 3.93 63.21 29.52
C VAL A 237 2.72 62.39 29.97
N ASP A 238 2.76 61.06 29.92
CA ASP A 238 2.48 60.32 31.16
C ASP A 238 2.99 58.89 31.16
N ALA A 239 3.55 58.56 32.32
CA ALA A 239 3.99 57.23 32.74
C ALA A 239 2.87 56.61 33.58
N ASN A 240 2.65 55.30 33.45
CA ASN A 240 2.29 54.37 34.54
C ASN A 240 2.11 52.98 33.91
N ASP A 241 2.92 51.97 34.24
CA ASP A 241 2.99 51.25 35.52
C ASP A 241 1.80 50.30 35.73
N LYS A 242 2.12 48.99 35.70
CA LYS A 242 1.34 47.82 36.17
C LYS A 242 0.01 47.57 35.43
N VAL A 243 -0.32 46.34 35.04
CA VAL A 243 -0.54 45.18 35.92
C VAL A 243 -0.29 43.89 35.15
N LEU A 244 0.64 43.09 35.67
CA LEU A 244 0.62 41.63 35.57
C LEU A 244 -0.59 41.13 36.37
N ASP A 245 -1.53 40.46 35.72
CA ASP A 245 -2.54 39.50 36.24
C ASP A 245 -3.49 39.23 35.05
N ASN A 246 -3.81 38.02 34.59
CA ASN A 246 -3.90 36.74 35.24
C ASN A 246 -3.51 35.62 34.28
N VAL A 247 -2.78 34.66 34.84
CA VAL A 247 -2.84 33.26 34.46
C VAL A 247 -4.27 32.76 34.69
N GLU A 248 -4.97 32.40 33.62
CA GLU A 248 -5.94 31.30 33.67
C GLU A 248 -5.32 30.14 32.91
N THR A 249 -4.68 29.27 33.69
CA THR A 249 -4.46 27.86 33.35
C THR A 249 -5.82 27.23 33.14
N ASP A 250 -6.25 27.09 31.89
CA ASP A 250 -7.18 26.03 31.53
C ASP A 250 -6.37 24.74 31.46
N ASP A 251 -6.42 24.01 32.58
CA ASP A 251 -6.09 22.61 32.70
C ASP A 251 -6.94 21.81 31.70
N ASN A 252 -6.45 21.68 30.47
CA ASN A 252 -6.81 20.54 29.63
C ASN A 252 -5.67 19.54 29.67
N ASP A 253 -5.71 18.75 30.74
CA ASP A 253 -5.11 17.45 30.89
C ASP A 253 -5.57 16.57 29.70
N VAL A 254 -4.87 16.68 28.57
CA VAL A 254 -5.04 15.72 27.46
C VAL A 254 -4.15 14.53 27.78
N ASP A 255 -4.77 13.58 28.47
CA ASP A 255 -4.28 12.23 28.66
C ASP A 255 -3.88 11.62 27.30
N LEU A 256 -2.57 11.57 27.06
CA LEU A 256 -1.92 10.97 25.89
C LEU A 256 -1.74 9.44 26.05
N THR A 257 -2.54 8.77 26.89
CA THR A 257 -2.42 7.33 27.13
C THR A 257 -3.65 6.51 26.76
N ALA A 258 -4.10 6.58 25.50
CA ALA A 258 -5.01 5.57 24.96
C ALA A 258 -4.95 5.44 23.43
N VAL A 259 -3.90 4.82 22.88
CA VAL A 259 -4.03 4.09 21.60
C VAL A 259 -3.38 2.72 21.77
N ASN A 260 -4.23 1.81 22.27
CA ASN A 260 -4.30 0.38 22.01
C ASN A 260 -3.06 -0.31 21.41
N ASP A 261 -2.41 -1.13 22.25
CA ASP A 261 -1.54 -2.24 21.82
C ASP A 261 -2.27 -3.32 20.99
N THR A 262 -3.59 -3.19 20.78
CA THR A 262 -4.42 -4.17 20.07
C THR A 262 -4.19 -4.19 18.55
N ASP A 263 -3.73 -3.10 17.94
CA ASP A 263 -3.60 -3.00 16.47
C ASP A 263 -2.26 -3.51 15.94
N LYS A 264 -1.30 -3.80 16.84
CA LYS A 264 0.05 -4.23 16.44
C LYS A 264 0.09 -5.71 16.04
N ASP A 265 -0.75 -6.53 16.68
CA ASP A 265 -0.82 -7.97 16.43
C ASP A 265 -1.60 -8.27 15.13
N GLU A 266 -2.62 -7.48 14.81
CA GLU A 266 -3.33 -7.59 13.53
C GLU A 266 -2.45 -7.11 12.37
N LEU A 267 -1.70 -6.03 12.54
CA LEU A 267 -0.80 -5.50 11.51
C LEU A 267 0.40 -6.43 11.25
N THR A 268 0.89 -7.12 12.28
CA THR A 268 1.94 -8.13 12.12
C THR A 268 1.43 -9.41 11.47
N THR A 269 0.19 -9.82 11.78
CA THR A 269 -0.48 -10.95 11.11
C THR A 269 -0.69 -10.67 9.62
N LEU A 270 -1.23 -9.49 9.28
CA LEU A 270 -1.47 -9.10 7.88
C LEU A 270 -0.16 -9.00 7.07
N ARG A 271 0.92 -8.51 7.70
CA ARG A 271 2.27 -8.50 7.09
C ARG A 271 2.82 -9.92 6.88
N GLY A 272 2.61 -10.82 7.83
CA GLY A 272 3.02 -12.22 7.71
C GLY A 272 2.32 -12.94 6.56
N GLU A 273 1.01 -12.75 6.43
CA GLU A 273 0.21 -13.32 5.34
C GLU A 273 0.64 -12.78 3.96
N LEU A 274 0.90 -11.48 3.85
CA LEU A 274 1.38 -10.87 2.61
C LEU A 274 2.75 -11.40 2.19
N VAL A 275 3.69 -11.52 3.14
CA VAL A 275 5.02 -12.09 2.87
C VAL A 275 4.94 -13.55 2.43
N SER A 276 4.02 -14.32 3.03
CA SER A 276 3.77 -15.71 2.62
C SER A 276 3.19 -15.79 1.22
N ALA A 277 2.21 -14.94 0.88
CA ALA A 277 1.59 -14.92 -0.45
C ALA A 277 2.60 -14.54 -1.54
N VAL A 278 3.44 -13.52 -1.30
CA VAL A 278 4.50 -13.10 -2.23
C VAL A 278 5.54 -14.21 -2.40
N SER A 279 5.92 -14.89 -1.32
CA SER A 279 6.88 -16.01 -1.38
C SER A 279 6.33 -17.21 -2.17
N THR A 280 5.04 -17.52 -2.04
CA THR A 280 4.40 -18.59 -2.82
C THR A 280 4.31 -18.21 -4.30
N TYR A 281 3.97 -16.96 -4.62
CA TYR A 281 3.92 -16.48 -5.99
C TYR A 281 5.30 -16.53 -6.67
N LEU A 282 6.36 -16.09 -5.99
CA LEU A 282 7.72 -16.14 -6.51
C LEU A 282 8.21 -17.59 -6.72
N LYS A 283 7.89 -18.51 -5.80
CA LYS A 283 8.20 -19.94 -5.98
C LYS A 283 7.46 -20.57 -7.16
N HIS A 284 6.28 -20.08 -7.50
CA HIS A 284 5.55 -20.55 -8.68
C HIS A 284 6.09 -19.94 -9.98
N ALA A 285 6.63 -18.71 -9.93
CA ALA A 285 7.32 -18.09 -11.06
C ALA A 285 8.68 -18.76 -11.33
N ASP A 286 9.46 -19.11 -10.30
CA ASP A 286 10.74 -19.80 -10.49
C ASP A 286 10.55 -21.24 -11.00
N ASN A 287 9.45 -21.92 -10.62
CA ASN A 287 9.15 -23.27 -11.11
C ASN A 287 8.54 -23.30 -12.52
N SER A 288 8.05 -22.17 -13.07
CA SER A 288 7.55 -22.12 -14.44
C SER A 288 8.68 -22.04 -15.47
N ASP A 289 9.85 -21.51 -15.10
CA ASP A 289 10.99 -21.39 -16.00
C ASP A 289 11.80 -22.71 -16.09
N GLU A 290 11.80 -23.57 -15.06
CA GLU A 290 12.49 -24.86 -15.10
C GLU A 290 11.77 -25.97 -15.90
N GLN A 291 10.51 -25.78 -16.31
CA GLN A 291 9.78 -26.77 -17.12
C GLN A 291 9.82 -26.49 -18.63
N GLU A 292 10.31 -25.33 -19.08
CA GLU A 292 10.54 -25.07 -20.51
C GLU A 292 11.91 -25.57 -21.01
N GLU A 293 12.89 -25.81 -20.14
CA GLU A 293 14.26 -26.16 -20.58
C GLU A 293 14.54 -27.69 -20.65
N LYS A 294 13.57 -28.56 -20.34
CA LYS A 294 13.72 -30.03 -20.46
C LYS A 294 12.86 -30.67 -21.57
N GLY A 295 12.28 -29.85 -22.44
CA GLY A 295 11.44 -30.30 -23.55
C GLY A 295 12.16 -30.54 -24.89
N ASP A 296 13.41 -30.11 -25.03
CA ASP A 296 14.21 -30.24 -26.26
C ASP A 296 15.55 -30.93 -26.00
N GLU A 297 15.53 -32.26 -25.79
CA GLU A 297 16.64 -33.19 -26.09
C GLU A 297 16.10 -34.56 -26.53
#